data_AF-A0A3N5ACH7-F1
#
_entry.id   AF-A0A3N5ACH7-F1
#
_cell.length_a   1.000
_cell.length_b   1.000
_cell.length_c   1.000
_cell.angle_alpha   90.00
_cell.angle_beta   90.00
_cell.angle_gamma   90.00
#
_symmetry.space_group_name_H-M   'P 1'
#
loop_
_entity.id
_entity.type
_entity.pdbx_description
1 polymer ?
#
loop_
_entity_poly.entity_id
_entity_poly.type
_entity_poly.pdbx_seq_one_letter_code
_entity_poly.pdbx_strand_id
1 'polypeptide(L)'
;MLNYHEVMTTDLSLLTTAAGKWEAMPAELEKAATRYGDTAPALIQRLAFQAVAGGVRRALVQSQVYLSMADVAEPRRRAVVRLVLTATAGQHDEVLGDFQDFVSSVRPGTGNEA
;
A
#
# COMPACT_ATOMS: atom_id res chain seq x y z
N MET A 1 14.36 12.50 23.11
CA MET A 1 13.24 11.58 23.36
C MET A 1 12.00 12.23 22.78
N LEU A 2 11.62 11.90 21.54
CA LEU A 2 10.42 12.46 20.90
C LEU A 2 9.22 11.55 21.20
N ASN A 3 8.26 12.05 21.98
CA ASN A 3 6.95 11.45 22.14
C ASN A 3 6.11 11.77 20.89
N TYR A 4 5.64 10.73 20.21
CA TYR A 4 4.81 10.84 19.00
C TYR A 4 3.36 10.44 19.33
N HIS A 5 2.62 11.33 19.99
CA HIS A 5 1.18 11.21 20.15
C HIS A 5 0.49 12.33 19.36
N GLU A 6 0.48 12.19 18.04
CA GLU A 6 -0.48 12.90 17.20
C GLU A 6 -1.43 11.85 16.62
N VAL A 7 -2.50 11.59 17.36
CA VAL A 7 -3.58 10.69 16.94
C VAL A 7 -4.43 11.47 15.93
N MET A 8 -4.09 11.35 14.64
CA MET A 8 -4.97 11.74 13.55
C MET A 8 -6.20 10.81 13.57
N THR A 9 -7.27 11.24 14.26
CA THR A 9 -8.61 10.66 14.05
C THR A 9 -9.01 11.01 12.62
N THR A 10 -8.75 10.10 11.68
CA THR A 10 -9.22 10.27 10.30
C THR A 10 -10.72 9.98 10.29
N ASP A 11 -11.50 11.02 10.04
CA ASP A 11 -12.92 10.94 9.73
C ASP A 11 -13.10 10.06 8.47
N LEU A 12 -13.85 8.97 8.59
CA LEU A 12 -14.09 8.01 7.51
C LEU A 12 -14.88 8.62 6.34
N SER A 13 -15.48 9.79 6.52
CA SER A 13 -16.04 10.64 5.45
C SER A 13 -14.98 11.13 4.45
N LEU A 14 -13.70 11.09 4.83
CA LEU A 14 -12.54 11.43 3.99
C LEU A 14 -12.10 10.29 3.06
N LEU A 15 -12.81 9.15 3.01
CA LEU A 15 -12.58 8.13 1.97
C LEU A 15 -12.86 8.66 0.55
N THR A 16 -13.53 9.82 0.41
CA THR A 16 -13.64 10.59 -0.84
C THR A 16 -12.32 11.29 -1.20
N THR A 17 -11.57 11.80 -0.22
CA THR A 17 -10.17 12.25 -0.37
C THR A 17 -9.25 11.06 -0.62
N ALA A 18 -9.56 9.92 0.01
CA ALA A 18 -9.23 8.56 -0.38
C ALA A 18 -9.23 8.41 -1.91
N ALA A 19 -10.44 8.45 -2.48
CA ALA A 19 -10.76 8.38 -3.91
C ALA A 19 -9.94 9.39 -4.75
N GLY A 20 -9.84 10.66 -4.31
CA GLY A 20 -9.03 11.68 -4.97
C GLY A 20 -7.52 11.37 -4.99
N LYS A 21 -7.01 10.66 -3.98
CA LYS A 21 -5.62 10.16 -3.95
C LYS A 21 -5.36 9.09 -5.01
N TRP A 22 -6.37 8.32 -5.43
CA TRP A 22 -6.22 7.31 -6.48
C TRP A 22 -6.03 7.93 -7.86
N GLU A 23 -6.70 9.05 -8.14
CA GLU A 23 -6.55 9.79 -9.41
C GLU A 23 -5.17 10.45 -9.54
N ALA A 24 -4.58 10.89 -8.42
CA ALA A 24 -3.25 11.50 -8.40
C ALA A 24 -2.10 10.48 -8.36
N MET A 25 -2.40 9.24 -7.99
CA MET A 25 -1.41 8.18 -7.74
C MET A 25 -0.54 7.82 -8.96
N PRO A 26 -1.05 7.79 -10.21
CA PRO A 26 -0.22 7.51 -11.38
C PRO A 26 0.94 8.50 -11.52
N ALA A 27 0.71 9.79 -11.28
CA ALA A 27 1.74 10.82 -11.37
C ALA A 27 2.83 10.66 -10.29
N GLU A 28 2.45 10.23 -9.08
CA GLU A 28 3.41 9.94 -8.01
C GLU A 28 4.24 8.68 -8.28
N LEU A 29 3.63 7.67 -8.90
CA LEU A 29 4.34 6.46 -9.34
C LEU A 29 5.33 6.76 -10.47
N GLU A 30 4.99 7.63 -11.42
CA GLU A 30 5.90 8.10 -12.48
C GLU A 30 7.09 8.90 -11.92
N LYS A 31 6.84 9.77 -10.94
CA LYS A 31 7.92 10.48 -10.23
C LYS A 31 8.86 9.50 -9.51
N ALA A 32 8.30 8.47 -8.87
CA ALA A 32 9.08 7.42 -8.23
C ALA A 32 9.87 6.58 -9.26
N ALA A 33 9.28 6.26 -10.43
CA ALA A 33 9.95 5.55 -11.52
C ALA A 33 11.19 6.30 -12.01
N THR A 34 11.01 7.60 -12.23
CA THR A 34 12.09 8.50 -12.66
C THR A 34 13.21 8.57 -11.63
N ARG A 35 12.87 8.43 -10.34
CA ARG A 35 13.82 8.54 -9.22
C ARG A 35 14.55 7.24 -8.89
N TYR A 36 13.91 6.08 -9.09
CA TYR A 36 14.41 4.78 -8.64
C TYR A 36 14.67 3.75 -9.77
N GLY A 37 14.42 4.10 -11.04
CA GLY A 37 14.70 3.25 -12.20
C GLY A 37 13.62 2.20 -12.49
N ASP A 38 13.84 1.36 -13.51
CA ASP A 38 12.87 0.37 -14.05
C ASP A 38 12.50 -0.79 -13.10
N THR A 39 13.12 -0.87 -11.92
CA THR A 39 12.63 -1.70 -10.82
C THR A 39 11.30 -1.12 -10.32
N ALA A 40 10.19 -1.59 -10.91
CA ALA A 40 8.79 -1.33 -10.57
C ALA A 40 8.60 -0.33 -9.41
N PRO A 41 8.33 0.96 -9.68
CA PRO A 41 8.26 1.98 -8.64
C PRO A 41 7.16 1.62 -7.65
N ALA A 42 7.55 1.61 -6.37
CA ALA A 42 6.67 1.29 -5.26
C ALA A 42 6.41 2.53 -4.42
N LEU A 43 5.14 2.78 -4.09
CA LEU A 43 4.75 3.74 -3.06
C LEU A 43 4.35 2.97 -1.81
N ILE A 44 4.97 3.32 -0.67
CA ILE A 44 4.68 2.72 0.62
C ILE A 44 4.04 3.76 1.53
N GLN A 45 2.91 3.42 2.14
CA GLN A 45 2.20 4.27 3.09
C GLN A 45 1.81 3.46 4.33
N ARG A 46 2.14 3.96 5.52
CA ARG A 46 1.66 3.39 6.79
C ARG A 46 0.60 4.31 7.41
N LEU A 47 -0.50 3.72 7.89
CA LEU A 47 -1.59 4.43 8.56
C LEU A 47 -1.86 3.76 9.91
N ALA A 48 -2.19 4.56 10.93
CA ALA A 48 -2.73 4.07 12.20
C ALA A 48 -4.10 4.70 12.42
N PHE A 49 -5.11 3.89 12.76
CA PHE A 49 -6.50 4.35 12.90
C PHE A 49 -7.30 3.49 13.88
N GLN A 50 -8.49 3.97 14.26
CA GLN A 50 -9.46 3.20 15.04
C GLN A 50 -10.58 2.73 14.11
N ALA A 51 -10.95 1.45 14.19
CA ALA A 51 -12.08 0.91 13.45
C ALA A 51 -12.85 -0.13 14.26
N VAL A 52 -14.12 -0.35 13.91
CA VAL A 52 -14.92 -1.44 14.49
C VAL A 52 -14.72 -2.70 13.64
N ALA A 53 -14.15 -3.74 14.24
CA ALA A 53 -13.93 -5.04 13.60
C ALA A 53 -14.51 -6.15 14.48
N GLY A 54 -15.46 -6.91 13.95
CA GLY A 54 -16.20 -7.92 14.72
C GLY A 54 -16.99 -7.29 15.88
N GLY A 55 -17.58 -6.11 15.69
CA GLY A 55 -18.36 -5.39 16.71
C GLY A 55 -17.54 -4.70 17.80
N VAL A 56 -16.22 -4.82 17.80
CA VAL A 56 -15.33 -4.22 18.82
C VAL A 56 -14.49 -3.12 18.19
N ARG A 57 -14.38 -1.97 18.87
CA ARG A 57 -13.47 -0.88 18.47
C ARG A 57 -12.02 -1.28 18.74
N ARG A 58 -11.17 -1.21 17.72
CA ARG A 58 -9.76 -1.63 17.77
C ARG A 58 -8.85 -0.58 17.15
N ALA A 59 -7.67 -0.44 17.75
CA ALA A 59 -6.53 0.25 17.15
C ALA A 59 -5.90 -0.65 16.07
N LEU A 60 -5.81 -0.15 14.85
CA LEU A 60 -5.25 -0.87 13.71
C LEU A 60 -4.12 -0.06 13.07
N VAL A 61 -3.17 -0.80 12.50
CA VAL A 61 -2.11 -0.30 11.64
C VAL A 61 -2.30 -0.93 10.27
N GLN A 62 -2.20 -0.12 9.22
CA GLN A 62 -2.14 -0.56 7.84
C GLN A 62 -0.80 -0.21 7.21
N SER A 63 -0.08 -1.21 6.72
CA SER A 63 1.00 -1.01 5.73
C SER A 63 0.42 -1.22 4.34
N GLN A 64 0.47 -0.19 3.50
CA GLN A 64 -0.03 -0.21 2.13
C GLN A 64 1.15 -0.07 1.17
N VAL A 65 1.24 -0.97 0.19
CA VAL A 65 2.23 -0.93 -0.88
C VAL A 65 1.48 -0.87 -2.20
N TYR A 66 1.84 0.10 -3.03
CA TYR A 66 1.34 0.22 -4.40
C TYR A 66 2.49 -0.05 -5.36
N LEU A 67 2.35 -1.10 -6.16
CA LEU A 67 3.35 -1.53 -7.13
C LEU A 67 2.86 -1.17 -8.52
N SER A 68 3.61 -0.32 -9.24
CA SER A 68 3.36 -0.08 -10.65
C SER A 68 4.15 -1.08 -11.49
N MET A 69 3.45 -1.91 -12.25
CA MET A 69 4.06 -2.93 -13.10
C MET A 69 3.73 -2.66 -14.55
N ALA A 70 4.72 -2.76 -15.44
CA ALA A 70 4.47 -2.73 -16.87
C ALA A 70 3.70 -4.00 -17.28
N ASP A 71 2.73 -3.84 -18.18
CA ASP A 71 2.10 -4.98 -18.83
C ASP A 71 3.14 -5.74 -19.67
N VAL A 72 3.15 -7.06 -19.57
CA VAL A 72 4.13 -7.93 -20.25
C VAL A 72 3.95 -7.92 -21.76
N ALA A 73 2.71 -7.82 -22.25
CA ALA A 73 2.37 -7.79 -23.67
C ALA A 73 2.46 -6.38 -24.27
N GLU A 74 2.11 -5.35 -23.49
CA GLU A 74 2.16 -3.95 -23.94
C GLU A 74 2.85 -3.04 -22.90
N PRO A 75 4.19 -2.88 -22.94
CA PRO A 75 4.97 -2.18 -21.91
C PRO A 75 4.60 -0.71 -21.65
N ARG A 76 3.84 -0.10 -22.56
CA ARG A 76 3.31 1.26 -22.42
C ARG A 76 2.08 1.32 -21.49
N ARG A 77 1.43 0.19 -21.24
CA ARG A 77 0.37 0.06 -20.24
C ARG A 77 0.98 -0.34 -18.91
N ARG A 78 0.41 0.17 -17.83
CA ARG A 78 0.82 -0.18 -16.47
C ARG A 78 -0.39 -0.65 -15.67
N ALA A 79 -0.19 -1.71 -14.89
CA ALA A 79 -1.11 -2.13 -13.85
C ALA A 79 -0.59 -1.65 -12.49
N VAL A 80 -1.49 -1.18 -11.63
CA VAL A 80 -1.16 -0.82 -10.25
C VAL A 80 -1.75 -1.88 -9.32
N VAL A 81 -0.87 -2.62 -8.64
CA VAL A 81 -1.27 -3.61 -7.63
C VAL A 81 -1.17 -2.96 -6.25
N ARG A 82 -2.28 -2.94 -5.50
CA ARG A 82 -2.30 -2.48 -4.11
C ARG A 82 -2.32 -3.66 -3.17
N LEU A 83 -1.30 -3.74 -2.32
CA LEU A 83 -1.15 -4.74 -1.26
C LEU A 83 -1.33 -4.05 0.09
N VAL A 84 -2.15 -4.63 0.97
CA VAL A 84 -2.46 -4.02 2.27
C VAL A 84 -2.35 -5.08 3.37
N LEU A 85 -1.41 -4.86 4.29
CA LEU A 85 -1.37 -5.55 5.58
C LEU A 85 -2.15 -4.72 6.60
N THR A 86 -3.19 -5.29 7.19
CA THR A 86 -3.95 -4.68 8.30
C THR A 86 -3.81 -5.55 9.54
N ALA A 87 -3.32 -4.97 10.64
CA ALA A 87 -3.14 -5.69 11.90
C ALA A 87 -3.34 -4.75 13.09
N THR A 88 -3.46 -5.28 14.31
CA THR A 88 -3.24 -4.44 15.52
C THR A 88 -1.77 -4.02 15.60
N ALA A 89 -1.44 -3.00 16.38
CA ALA A 89 -0.05 -2.52 16.48
C ALA A 89 0.93 -3.63 16.93
N GLY A 90 0.57 -4.43 17.93
CA GLY A 90 1.43 -5.53 18.40
C GLY A 90 1.61 -6.64 17.34
N GLN A 91 0.53 -7.03 16.67
CA GLN A 91 0.60 -8.05 15.61
C GLN A 91 1.32 -7.55 14.35
N HIS A 92 1.27 -6.24 14.09
CA HIS A 92 1.87 -5.66 12.89
C HIS A 92 3.37 -5.88 12.86
N ASP A 93 4.06 -5.64 13.99
CA ASP A 93 5.51 -5.81 14.09
C ASP A 93 5.93 -7.28 13.90
N GLU A 94 5.09 -8.23 14.32
CA GLU A 94 5.34 -9.66 14.17
C GLU A 94 5.26 -10.14 12.72
N VAL A 95 4.30 -9.63 11.94
CA VAL A 95 4.03 -10.11 10.56
C VAL A 95 4.58 -9.19 9.46
N LEU A 96 5.22 -8.08 9.84
CA LEU A 96 5.75 -7.10 8.88
C LEU A 96 6.85 -7.69 8.01
N GLY A 97 7.69 -8.58 8.55
CA GLY A 97 8.75 -9.28 7.80
C GLY A 97 8.15 -10.16 6.70
N ASP A 98 7.24 -11.06 7.06
CA ASP A 98 6.55 -11.94 6.12
C ASP A 98 5.81 -11.15 5.02
N PHE A 99 5.24 -10.00 5.38
CA PHE A 99 4.60 -9.13 4.40
C PHE A 99 5.60 -8.50 3.42
N GLN A 100 6.81 -8.13 3.86
CA GLN A 100 7.87 -7.65 2.98
C GLN A 100 8.32 -8.75 2.02
N ASP A 101 8.50 -9.97 2.52
CA ASP A 101 8.85 -11.13 1.71
C ASP A 101 7.77 -11.41 0.66
N PHE A 102 6.49 -11.38 1.05
CA PHE A 102 5.37 -11.50 0.13
C PHE A 102 5.38 -10.41 -0.95
N VAL A 103 5.54 -9.13 -0.57
CA VAL A 103 5.62 -8.00 -1.52
C VAL A 103 6.78 -8.20 -2.50
N SER A 104 7.94 -8.65 -2.03
CA SER A 104 9.12 -8.91 -2.88
C SER A 104 8.90 -10.04 -3.88
N SER A 105 7.98 -10.96 -3.57
CA SER A 105 7.63 -12.08 -4.45
C SER A 105 6.63 -11.70 -5.55
N VAL A 106 6.04 -10.50 -5.54
CA VAL A 106 5.02 -10.13 -6.54
C VAL A 106 5.69 -9.74 -7.85
N ARG A 107 5.31 -10.44 -8.92
CA ARG A 107 5.80 -10.23 -10.29
C ARG A 107 4.66 -10.45 -11.28
N PRO A 108 4.68 -9.82 -12.46
CA PRO A 108 3.73 -10.12 -13.52
C PRO A 108 3.75 -11.61 -13.88
N GLY A 109 2.57 -12.21 -14.07
CA GLY A 109 2.46 -13.58 -14.56
C GLY A 109 2.84 -13.66 -16.04
N THR A 110 3.47 -14.75 -16.46
CA THR A 110 3.85 -14.99 -17.86
C THR A 110 2.72 -15.63 -18.67
N GLY A 111 1.45 -15.25 -18.46
CA GLY A 111 0.31 -15.58 -19.33
C GLY A 111 0.09 -17.05 -19.76
N ASN A 112 0.77 -18.02 -19.15
CA ASN A 112 0.76 -19.42 -19.57
C ASN A 112 0.12 -20.25 -18.47
N GLU A 113 -1.16 -19.98 -18.22
CA GLU A 113 -2.02 -20.94 -17.55
C GLU A 113 -2.54 -21.89 -18.64
N ALA A 114 -2.07 -23.13 -18.60
CA ALA A 114 -2.56 -24.25 -19.39
C ALA A 114 -3.65 -25.00 -18.62
#